data_AF-A0A2H0YI89-F1
#
_entry.id   AF-A0A2H0YI89-F1
#
_cell.length_a   1.000
_cell.length_b   1.000
_cell.length_c   1.000
_cell.angle_alpha   90.00
_cell.angle_beta   90.00
_cell.angle_gamma   90.00
#
_symmetry.space_group_name_H-M   'P 1'
#
loop_
_entity.id
_entity.type
_entity.pdbx_description
1 polymer ?
#
loop_
_entity_poly.entity_id
_entity_poly.type
_entity_poly.pdbx_seq_one_letter_code
_entity_poly.pdbx_strand_id
1 'polypeptide(L)'
;MLAAKDLMTRDVITVGPDMPVKELANLLVERHISGAPVVDREGALVGIITEKDLIESNKNIHIPTVVTLFDAVIYLESEKHFKQELKKMAASKVEDIMVRKVVTIGEETSIREIAAIMSERGKGLLPVVRDGKLVGIVGKADIVRSMAG
;
A
#
# COMPACT_ATOMS: atom_id res chain seq x y z
N MET A 1 25.20 4.01 17.60
CA MET A 1 24.22 4.97 17.06
C MET A 1 23.04 4.13 16.60
N LEU A 2 21.81 4.46 17.00
CA LEU A 2 20.65 3.65 16.61
C LEU A 2 20.47 3.66 15.09
N ALA A 3 20.12 2.50 14.53
CA ALA A 3 19.91 2.24 13.12
C ALA A 3 18.53 1.61 12.86
N ALA A 4 18.18 1.44 11.59
CA ALA A 4 16.89 0.88 11.18
C ALA A 4 16.59 -0.46 11.88
N LYS A 5 17.59 -1.36 11.98
CA LYS A 5 17.44 -2.67 12.63
C LYS A 5 17.02 -2.62 14.10
N ASP A 6 17.28 -1.51 14.78
CA ASP A 6 17.02 -1.34 16.21
C ASP A 6 15.57 -0.89 16.49
N LEU A 7 14.85 -0.40 15.49
CA LEU A 7 13.48 0.14 15.64
C LEU A 7 12.48 -0.38 14.61
N MET A 8 12.92 -1.10 13.57
CA MET A 8 12.01 -1.59 12.53
C MET A 8 11.06 -2.66 13.05
N THR A 9 9.84 -2.65 12.51
CA THR A 9 8.90 -3.77 12.67
C THR A 9 9.31 -4.90 11.74
N ARG A 10 9.54 -6.10 12.30
CA ARG A 10 9.97 -7.29 11.55
C ARG A 10 8.81 -8.16 11.07
N ASP A 11 7.72 -8.21 11.83
CA ASP A 11 6.51 -8.91 11.43
C ASP A 11 5.71 -8.01 10.48
N VAL A 12 6.11 -8.05 9.21
CA VAL A 12 5.55 -7.19 8.18
C VAL A 12 4.47 -7.95 7.43
N ILE A 13 3.25 -7.40 7.46
CA ILE A 13 2.19 -7.87 6.56
C ILE A 13 2.58 -7.48 5.13
N THR A 14 2.76 -8.48 4.28
CA THR A 14 3.13 -8.33 2.88
C THR A 14 2.05 -8.90 1.96
N VAL A 15 2.08 -8.46 0.71
CA VAL A 15 1.18 -8.97 -0.34
C VAL A 15 1.96 -9.39 -1.57
N GLY A 16 1.39 -10.31 -2.36
CA GLY A 16 1.98 -10.74 -3.63
C GLY A 16 1.55 -9.86 -4.80
N PRO A 17 2.35 -9.75 -5.87
CA PRO A 17 2.00 -9.00 -7.08
C PRO A 17 0.73 -9.53 -7.76
N ASP A 18 0.52 -10.86 -7.71
CA ASP A 18 -0.63 -11.55 -8.29
C ASP A 18 -1.92 -11.44 -7.46
N MET A 19 -1.85 -10.89 -6.24
CA MET A 19 -3.01 -10.80 -5.34
C MET A 19 -4.11 -9.95 -5.99
N PRO A 20 -5.38 -10.41 -6.00
CA PRO A 20 -6.49 -9.60 -6.46
C PRO A 20 -6.66 -8.33 -5.62
N VAL A 21 -6.91 -7.19 -6.27
CA VAL A 21 -7.11 -5.90 -5.59
C VAL A 21 -8.23 -5.94 -4.54
N LYS A 22 -9.28 -6.74 -4.79
CA LYS A 22 -10.35 -6.96 -3.81
C LYS A 22 -9.85 -7.63 -2.52
N GLU A 23 -8.97 -8.60 -2.64
CA GLU A 23 -8.38 -9.29 -1.48
C GLU A 23 -7.45 -8.36 -0.71
N LEU A 24 -6.66 -7.54 -1.42
CA LEU A 24 -5.88 -6.47 -0.81
C LEU A 24 -6.78 -5.52 -0.01
N ALA A 25 -7.89 -5.04 -0.58
CA ALA A 25 -8.80 -4.12 0.11
C ALA A 25 -9.36 -4.74 1.41
N ASN A 26 -9.77 -6.01 1.36
CA ASN A 26 -10.20 -6.74 2.55
C ASN A 26 -9.09 -6.84 3.59
N LEU A 27 -7.86 -7.18 3.17
CA LEU A 27 -6.70 -7.28 4.04
C LEU A 27 -6.42 -5.96 4.77
N LEU A 28 -6.44 -4.82 4.07
CA LEU A 28 -6.18 -3.50 4.65
C LEU A 28 -7.21 -3.18 5.75
N VAL A 29 -8.49 -3.46 5.50
CA VAL A 29 -9.58 -3.23 6.46
C VAL A 29 -9.47 -4.17 7.66
N GLU A 30 -9.33 -5.49 7.42
CA GLU A 30 -9.26 -6.50 8.48
C GLU A 30 -8.05 -6.28 9.39
N ARG A 31 -6.90 -5.91 8.82
CA ARG A 31 -5.65 -5.71 9.56
C ARG A 31 -5.46 -4.29 10.05
N HIS A 32 -6.38 -3.37 9.73
CA HIS A 32 -6.32 -1.96 10.12
C HIS A 32 -4.98 -1.31 9.70
N ILE A 33 -4.52 -1.60 8.48
CA ILE A 33 -3.28 -1.06 7.91
C ILE A 33 -3.60 -0.24 6.66
N SER A 34 -2.86 0.86 6.45
CA SER A 34 -3.06 1.75 5.30
C SER A 34 -2.26 1.38 4.05
N GLY A 35 -1.50 0.30 4.11
CA GLY A 35 -0.69 -0.19 2.99
C GLY A 35 0.23 -1.34 3.39
N ALA A 36 0.81 -1.98 2.39
CA ALA A 36 1.68 -3.13 2.55
C ALA A 36 2.81 -3.12 1.50
N PRO A 37 4.01 -3.62 1.85
CA PRO A 37 5.02 -3.94 0.86
C PRO A 37 4.56 -5.10 -0.03
N VAL A 38 4.88 -5.01 -1.32
CA VAL A 38 4.62 -6.07 -2.30
C VAL A 38 5.89 -6.88 -2.52
N VAL A 39 5.82 -8.18 -2.27
CA VAL A 39 6.97 -9.09 -2.38
C VAL A 39 6.69 -10.20 -3.39
N ASP A 40 7.72 -10.64 -4.12
CA ASP A 40 7.64 -11.82 -4.98
C ASP A 40 7.71 -13.13 -4.18
N ARG A 41 7.74 -14.27 -4.88
CA ARG A 41 7.76 -15.60 -4.26
C ARG A 41 9.08 -15.89 -3.55
N GLU A 42 10.16 -15.23 -3.96
CA GLU A 42 11.50 -15.33 -3.38
C GLU A 42 11.69 -14.40 -2.16
N GLY A 43 10.72 -13.53 -1.89
CA GLY A 43 10.72 -12.54 -0.81
C GLY A 43 11.41 -11.23 -1.17
N ALA A 44 11.68 -10.99 -2.45
CA ALA A 44 12.24 -9.73 -2.91
C ALA A 44 11.15 -8.65 -2.95
N LEU A 45 11.51 -7.43 -2.56
CA LEU A 45 10.59 -6.30 -2.60
C LEU A 45 10.42 -5.80 -4.04
N VAL A 46 9.20 -5.91 -4.58
CA VAL A 46 8.87 -5.51 -5.96
C VAL A 46 8.02 -4.25 -6.06
N GLY A 47 7.46 -3.78 -4.95
CA GLY A 47 6.64 -2.59 -4.91
C GLY A 47 6.11 -2.25 -3.52
N ILE A 48 5.33 -1.17 -3.45
CA ILE A 48 4.50 -0.83 -2.30
C ILE A 48 3.09 -0.50 -2.78
N ILE A 49 2.09 -0.83 -1.97
CA ILE A 49 0.70 -0.50 -2.27
C ILE A 49 0.03 0.08 -1.03
N THR A 50 -0.78 1.11 -1.21
CA THR A 50 -1.47 1.85 -0.13
C THR A 50 -2.94 2.07 -0.46
N GLU A 51 -3.73 2.46 0.54
CA GLU A 51 -5.13 2.91 0.36
C GLU A 51 -5.23 4.05 -0.67
N LYS A 52 -4.24 4.95 -0.68
CA LYS A 52 -4.17 6.03 -1.67
C LYS A 52 -4.09 5.47 -3.09
N ASP A 53 -3.26 4.45 -3.31
CA ASP A 53 -3.07 3.85 -4.64
C ASP A 53 -4.35 3.13 -5.09
N LEU A 54 -5.08 2.50 -4.17
CA LEU A 54 -6.42 1.95 -4.45
C LEU A 54 -7.39 3.04 -4.91
N ILE A 55 -7.46 4.15 -4.17
CA ILE A 55 -8.35 5.28 -4.50
C ILE A 55 -7.93 5.95 -5.82
N GLU A 56 -6.64 6.11 -6.08
CA GLU A 56 -6.14 6.72 -7.32
C GLU A 56 -6.27 5.79 -8.53
N SER A 57 -6.15 4.47 -8.35
CA SER A 57 -6.40 3.48 -9.40
C SER A 57 -7.86 3.50 -9.87
N ASN A 58 -8.78 3.91 -8.99
CA ASN A 58 -10.20 4.09 -9.32
C ASN A 58 -10.47 5.31 -10.23
N LYS A 59 -9.47 6.11 -10.63
CA LYS A 59 -9.68 7.20 -11.61
C LYS A 59 -10.09 6.70 -13.00
N ASN A 60 -9.87 5.41 -13.29
CA ASN A 60 -10.38 4.75 -14.49
C ASN A 60 -11.68 3.95 -14.24
N ILE A 61 -12.20 3.94 -13.01
CA ILE A 61 -13.48 3.33 -12.68
C ILE A 61 -14.54 4.42 -12.81
N HIS A 62 -15.37 4.31 -13.85
CA HIS A 62 -16.61 5.07 -13.87
C HIS A 62 -17.51 4.51 -12.77
N ILE A 63 -17.53 5.16 -11.61
CA ILE A 63 -18.57 4.94 -10.61
C ILE A 63 -19.85 5.52 -11.22
N PRO A 64 -20.87 4.70 -11.52
CA PRO A 64 -22.07 5.18 -12.20
C PRO A 64 -22.72 6.25 -11.35
N THR A 65 -23.15 7.35 -11.98
CA THR A 65 -23.94 8.36 -11.29
C THR A 65 -25.26 7.73 -10.86
N VAL A 66 -25.44 7.61 -9.54
CA VAL A 66 -26.69 7.17 -8.92
C VAL A 66 -27.46 8.40 -8.49
N VAL A 67 -28.73 8.48 -8.88
CA VAL A 67 -29.62 9.56 -8.45
C VAL A 67 -30.76 8.97 -7.64
N THR A 68 -31.02 9.57 -6.48
CA THR A 68 -32.17 9.25 -5.64
C THR A 68 -33.34 10.16 -6.01
N LEU A 69 -34.39 9.59 -6.60
CA LEU A 69 -35.65 10.26 -6.89
C LEU A 69 -36.79 9.51 -6.19
N PHE A 70 -37.61 10.21 -5.40
CA PHE A 70 -38.76 9.62 -4.71
C PHE A 70 -38.42 8.35 -3.91
N ASP A 71 -37.34 8.40 -3.13
CA ASP A 71 -36.79 7.25 -2.37
C ASP A 71 -36.43 6.02 -3.23
N ALA A 72 -36.43 6.15 -4.55
CA ALA A 72 -35.93 5.15 -5.49
C ALA A 72 -34.51 5.48 -5.93
N VAL A 73 -33.66 4.46 -5.93
CA VAL A 73 -32.27 4.52 -6.41
C VAL A 73 -32.27 4.23 -7.91
N ILE A 74 -31.95 5.23 -8.74
CA ILE A 74 -31.89 5.09 -10.20
C ILE A 74 -30.43 5.14 -10.67
N TYR A 75 -30.01 4.11 -11.40
CA TYR A 75 -28.71 4.05 -12.06
C TYR A 75 -28.82 4.69 -13.46
N LEU A 76 -28.05 5.74 -13.75
CA LEU A 76 -28.12 6.45 -15.03
C LEU A 76 -27.43 5.71 -16.19
N GLU A 77 -26.64 4.67 -15.91
CA GLU A 77 -25.94 3.86 -16.92
C GLU A 77 -26.56 2.47 -17.10
N SER A 78 -26.31 1.83 -18.25
CA SER A 78 -26.86 0.48 -18.52
C SER A 78 -26.24 -0.59 -17.61
N GLU A 79 -27.03 -1.61 -17.24
CA GLU A 79 -26.56 -2.78 -16.46
C GLU A 79 -25.33 -3.47 -17.06
N LYS A 80 -25.17 -3.43 -18.39
CA LYS A 80 -24.05 -4.05 -19.10
C LYS A 80 -22.73 -3.34 -18.80
N HIS A 81 -22.75 -2.02 -18.71
CA HIS A 81 -21.58 -1.22 -18.37
C HIS A 81 -21.15 -1.47 -16.92
N PHE A 82 -22.13 -1.51 -16.01
CA PHE A 82 -21.92 -1.82 -14.60
C PHE A 82 -21.28 -3.20 -14.38
N LYS A 83 -21.80 -4.24 -15.04
CA LYS A 83 -21.21 -5.60 -14.97
C LYS A 83 -19.78 -5.65 -15.53
N GLN A 84 -19.46 -4.86 -16.55
CA GLN A 84 -18.10 -4.81 -17.11
C GLN A 84 -17.12 -4.12 -16.15
N GLU A 85 -17.50 -3.01 -15.54
CA GLU A 85 -16.66 -2.33 -14.54
C GLU A 85 -16.40 -3.21 -13.31
N LEU A 86 -17.43 -3.88 -12.78
CA LEU A 86 -17.26 -4.87 -11.70
C LEU A 86 -16.31 -6.02 -12.09
N LYS A 87 -16.35 -6.46 -13.35
CA LYS A 87 -15.48 -7.52 -13.85
C LYS A 87 -14.03 -7.05 -14.01
N LYS A 88 -13.81 -5.79 -14.41
CA LYS A 88 -12.47 -5.18 -14.45
C LYS A 88 -11.88 -5.03 -13.04
N MET A 89 -12.69 -4.57 -12.08
CA MET A 89 -12.27 -4.47 -10.68
C MET A 89 -11.87 -5.82 -10.09
N ALA A 90 -12.65 -6.86 -10.37
CA ALA A 90 -12.36 -8.22 -9.91
C ALA A 90 -11.14 -8.85 -10.61
N ALA A 91 -10.76 -8.36 -11.79
CA ALA A 91 -9.62 -8.86 -12.56
C ALA A 91 -8.31 -8.09 -12.31
N SER A 92 -8.37 -6.95 -11.62
CA SER A 92 -7.19 -6.14 -11.31
C SER A 92 -6.33 -6.81 -10.23
N LYS A 93 -5.03 -6.84 -10.47
CA LYS A 93 -4.03 -7.36 -9.52
C LYS A 93 -3.26 -6.23 -8.85
N VAL A 94 -2.63 -6.53 -7.73
CA VAL A 94 -1.76 -5.58 -7.02
C VAL A 94 -0.67 -5.02 -7.95
N GLU A 95 -0.06 -5.84 -8.81
CA GLU A 95 0.98 -5.41 -9.72
C GLU A 95 0.55 -4.34 -10.75
N ASP A 96 -0.74 -4.24 -11.04
CA ASP A 96 -1.30 -3.29 -11.99
C ASP A 96 -1.37 -1.87 -11.42
N ILE A 97 -1.42 -1.75 -10.09
CA ILE A 97 -1.66 -0.50 -9.39
C ILE A 97 -0.58 -0.13 -8.36
N MET A 98 0.36 -1.05 -8.07
CA MET A 98 1.42 -0.80 -7.10
C MET A 98 2.42 0.26 -7.58
N VAL A 99 3.00 0.96 -6.61
CA VAL A 99 4.12 1.85 -6.84
C VAL A 99 5.40 1.02 -6.88
N ARG A 100 6.00 0.91 -8.08
CA ARG A 100 7.23 0.13 -8.32
C ARG A 100 8.49 0.82 -7.81
N LYS A 101 8.55 2.16 -7.93
CA LYS A 101 9.73 2.94 -7.50
C LYS A 101 9.65 3.23 -6.01
N VAL A 102 9.98 2.22 -5.21
CA VAL A 102 10.01 2.30 -3.75
C VAL A 102 11.34 2.87 -3.28
N VAL A 103 11.29 3.82 -2.35
CA VAL A 103 12.49 4.25 -1.62
C VAL A 103 12.69 3.27 -0.48
N THR A 104 13.84 2.60 -0.46
CA THR A 104 14.19 1.60 0.55
C THR A 104 15.41 2.05 1.34
N ILE A 105 15.59 1.46 2.52
CA ILE A 105 16.76 1.68 3.38
C ILE A 105 17.40 0.33 3.74
N GLY A 106 18.65 0.36 4.17
CA GLY A 106 19.34 -0.80 4.73
C GLY A 106 19.18 -0.88 6.25
N GLU A 107 19.52 -2.02 6.83
CA GLU A 107 19.42 -2.22 8.28
C GLU A 107 20.36 -1.35 9.12
N GLU A 108 21.49 -0.98 8.54
CA GLU A 108 22.49 -0.11 9.16
C GLU A 108 22.21 1.38 8.89
N THR A 109 21.16 1.72 8.13
CA THR A 109 20.78 3.11 7.88
C THR A 109 20.44 3.81 9.20
N SER A 110 21.07 4.95 9.44
CA SER A 110 20.95 5.66 10.72
C SER A 110 19.57 6.32 10.91
N ILE A 111 19.12 6.46 12.15
CA ILE A 111 17.86 7.19 12.45
C ILE A 111 17.84 8.60 11.85
N ARG A 112 18.97 9.33 11.89
CA ARG A 112 19.06 10.69 11.33
C ARG A 112 18.78 10.68 9.83
N GLU A 113 19.38 9.73 9.11
CA GLU A 113 19.18 9.58 7.67
C GLU A 113 17.74 9.16 7.35
N ILE A 114 17.17 8.24 8.11
CA ILE A 114 15.76 7.85 7.99
C ILE A 114 14.84 9.06 8.17
N ALA A 115 15.07 9.86 9.20
CA ALA A 115 14.29 11.07 9.48
C ALA A 115 14.40 12.10 8.35
N ALA A 116 15.60 12.27 7.77
CA ALA A 116 15.81 13.14 6.61
C ALA A 116 15.00 12.67 5.40
N ILE A 117 15.07 11.37 5.07
CA ILE A 117 14.30 10.76 3.97
C ILE A 117 12.78 10.99 4.17
N MET A 118 12.28 10.79 5.40
CA MET A 118 10.86 10.96 5.73
C MET A 118 10.40 12.43 5.65
N SER A 119 11.23 13.36 6.09
CA SER A 119 10.93 14.80 6.08
C SER A 119 10.86 15.36 4.65
N GLU A 120 11.84 15.02 3.81
CA GLU A 120 11.95 15.56 2.45
C GLU A 120 10.90 14.99 1.49
N ARG A 121 10.51 13.72 1.66
CA ARG A 121 9.71 13.00 0.67
C ARG A 121 8.26 12.74 1.09
N GLY A 122 7.87 13.19 2.28
CA GLY A 122 6.53 13.01 2.83
C GLY A 122 6.09 11.55 2.99
N LYS A 123 7.03 10.59 2.92
CA LYS A 123 6.73 9.16 2.97
C LYS A 123 6.42 8.75 4.40
N GLY A 124 5.32 8.03 4.60
CA GLY A 124 4.88 7.55 5.91
C GLY A 124 5.66 6.33 6.42
N LEU A 125 6.25 5.56 5.49
CA LEU A 125 6.77 4.23 5.75
C LEU A 125 7.91 3.91 4.77
N LEU A 126 9.01 3.35 5.28
CA LEU A 126 10.20 2.96 4.53
C LEU A 126 10.48 1.48 4.71
N PRO A 127 10.44 0.68 3.63
CA PRO A 127 10.87 -0.71 3.67
C PRO A 127 12.38 -0.83 3.92
N VAL A 128 12.74 -1.74 4.82
CA VAL A 128 14.12 -2.11 5.13
C VAL A 128 14.46 -3.38 4.35
N VAL A 129 15.54 -3.33 3.57
CA VAL A 129 15.93 -4.39 2.64
C VAL A 129 17.35 -4.86 2.94
N ARG A 130 17.56 -6.18 2.93
CA ARG A 130 18.88 -6.84 2.99
C ARG A 130 18.97 -7.80 1.81
N ASP A 131 20.02 -7.68 1.00
CA ASP A 131 20.26 -8.56 -0.17
C ASP A 131 19.05 -8.64 -1.12
N GLY A 132 18.36 -7.52 -1.34
CA GLY A 132 17.16 -7.44 -2.18
C GLY A 132 15.87 -7.94 -1.52
N LYS A 133 15.95 -8.55 -0.33
CA LYS A 133 14.81 -9.08 0.42
C LYS A 133 14.30 -8.11 1.47
N LEU A 134 12.99 -8.06 1.63
CA LEU A 134 12.36 -7.29 2.69
C LEU A 134 12.65 -7.94 4.05
N VAL A 135 13.18 -7.16 5.00
CA VAL A 135 13.50 -7.62 6.37
C VAL A 135 12.80 -6.84 7.47
N GLY A 136 12.14 -5.74 7.12
CA GLY A 136 11.35 -4.95 8.05
C GLY A 136 10.78 -3.69 7.43
N ILE A 137 10.07 -2.92 8.25
CA ILE A 137 9.56 -1.59 7.88
C ILE A 137 9.83 -0.59 9.00
N VAL A 138 10.05 0.67 8.61
CA VAL A 138 10.17 1.79 9.54
C VAL A 138 9.12 2.84 9.18
N GLY A 139 8.22 3.12 10.12
CA GLY A 139 7.22 4.18 10.01
C GLY A 139 7.59 5.43 10.81
N LYS A 140 6.85 6.53 10.58
CA LYS A 140 7.01 7.78 11.35
C LYS A 140 6.86 7.56 12.86
N ALA A 141 5.92 6.68 13.26
CA ALA A 141 5.68 6.36 14.65
C ALA A 141 6.90 5.71 15.32
N ASP A 142 7.68 4.91 14.60
CA ASP A 142 8.87 4.24 15.15
C ASP A 142 9.98 5.26 15.42
N ILE A 143 10.13 6.25 14.53
CA ILE A 143 11.06 7.37 14.73
C ILE A 143 10.65 8.20 15.94
N VAL A 144 9.38 8.58 16.03
CA VAL A 144 8.87 9.35 17.20
C VAL A 144 9.04 8.56 18.49
N ARG A 145 8.75 7.25 18.48
CA ARG A 145 8.93 6.37 19.64
C ARG A 145 10.39 6.31 20.08
N SER A 146 11.33 6.24 19.14
CA SER A 146 12.77 6.25 19.45
C SER A 146 13.26 7.54 20.12
N MET A 147 12.53 8.65 19.96
CA MET A 147 12.83 9.92 20.62
C MET A 147 12.21 10.01 22.02
N ALA A 148 11.16 9.24 22.29
CA ALA A 148 10.43 9.29 23.55
C ALA A 148 11.09 8.50 24.70
N GLY A 149 12.07 7.64 24.39
CA GLY A 149 12.75 6.77 25.35
C GLY A 149 12.21 5.35 25.32
#